data_AF-A0A1G7EG95-F1
#
_entry.id   AF-A0A1G7EG95-F1
#
_cell.length_a   1.000
_cell.length_b   1.000
_cell.length_c   1.000
_cell.angle_alpha   90.00
_cell.angle_beta   90.00
_cell.angle_gamma   90.00
#
_symmetry.space_group_name_H-M   'P 1'
#
loop_
_entity.id
_entity.type
_entity.pdbx_description
1 polymer ?
#
loop_
_entity_poly.entity_id
_entity_poly.type
_entity_poly.pdbx_seq_one_letter_code
_entity_poly.pdbx_strand_id
1 'polypeptide(L)'
;MEEPFVIEYEGKTAKVSEHHLQDMRVFRIIFNGTRKPLTITVAEKPGRKKWWTSVPQGRQKEAEEVGRLIADYIRAKRKEQQ
;
A
#
# COMPACT_ATOMS: atom_id res chain seq x y z
N MET A 1 6.29 13.93 -5.45
CA MET A 1 5.03 13.17 -5.32
C MET A 1 5.08 12.10 -6.38
N GLU A 2 5.10 10.82 -6.01
CA GLU A 2 5.01 9.75 -7.02
C GLU A 2 3.60 9.76 -7.64
N GLU A 3 3.52 9.43 -8.93
CA GLU A 3 2.23 9.34 -9.62
C GLU A 3 1.39 8.19 -9.05
N PRO A 4 0.08 8.41 -8.85
CA PRO A 4 -0.80 7.34 -8.41
C PRO A 4 -0.86 6.24 -9.47
N PHE A 5 -0.80 4.99 -9.02
CA PHE A 5 -0.87 3.81 -9.88
C PHE A 5 -2.10 2.97 -9.55
N VAL A 6 -2.38 1.96 -10.36
CA VAL A 6 -3.52 1.06 -10.19
C VAL A 6 -3.00 -0.34 -9.94
N ILE A 7 -3.60 -1.02 -8.95
CA ILE A 7 -3.39 -2.44 -8.68
C ILE A 7 -4.71 -3.18 -8.87
N GLU A 8 -4.63 -4.49 -9.07
CA GLU A 8 -5.78 -5.38 -9.02
C GLU A 8 -5.83 -6.09 -7.67
N TYR A 9 -6.95 -5.98 -6.97
CA TYR A 9 -7.20 -6.65 -5.70
C TYR A 9 -8.59 -7.30 -5.72
N GLU A 10 -8.64 -8.61 -5.49
CA GLU A 10 -9.88 -9.42 -5.55
C GLU A 10 -10.68 -9.25 -6.86
N GLY A 11 -9.99 -9.19 -8.01
CA GLY A 11 -10.62 -9.02 -9.32
C GLY A 11 -11.20 -7.63 -9.58
N LYS A 12 -10.86 -6.65 -8.73
CA LYS A 12 -11.25 -5.24 -8.90
C LYS A 12 -10.04 -4.35 -8.93
N THR A 13 -10.11 -3.28 -9.72
CA THR A 13 -9.07 -2.26 -9.75
C THR A 13 -9.15 -1.37 -8.51
N ALA A 14 -7.99 -1.03 -7.95
CA ALA A 14 -7.84 -0.11 -6.85
C ALA A 14 -6.75 0.91 -7.18
N LYS A 15 -7.06 2.19 -6.98
CA LYS A 15 -6.10 3.28 -7.20
C LYS A 15 -5.28 3.48 -5.94
N VAL A 16 -3.96 3.41 -6.06
CA VAL A 16 -3.00 3.61 -4.98
C VAL A 16 -2.32 4.96 -5.16
N SER A 17 -2.26 5.74 -4.08
CA SER A 17 -1.52 7.00 -4.01
C SER A 17 -0.51 6.91 -2.88
N GLU A 18 0.76 7.15 -3.20
CA GLU A 18 1.83 7.20 -2.22
C GLU A 18 1.95 8.60 -1.62
N HIS A 19 2.02 8.67 -0.30
CA HIS A 19 2.21 9.87 0.49
C HIS A 19 3.36 9.65 1.46
N HIS A 20 4.24 10.64 1.61
CA HIS A 20 5.30 10.61 2.61
C HIS A 20 4.89 11.55 3.74
N LEU A 21 4.70 11.00 4.94
CA LEU A 21 4.47 11.76 6.16
C LEU A 21 5.71 11.64 7.02
N GLN A 22 6.51 12.71 7.08
CA GLN A 22 7.80 12.73 7.80
C GLN A 22 8.68 11.55 7.32
N ASP A 23 9.00 10.61 8.20
CA ASP A 23 9.80 9.41 7.89
C ASP A 23 8.96 8.18 7.52
N MET A 24 7.64 8.33 7.41
CA MET A 24 6.71 7.23 7.13
C MET A 24 6.19 7.29 5.69
N ARG A 25 6.25 6.14 5.00
CA ARG A 25 5.60 5.95 3.70
C ARG A 25 4.19 5.40 3.92
N VAL A 26 3.22 6.23 3.55
CA VAL A 26 1.79 5.94 3.66
C VAL A 26 1.23 5.74 2.26
N PHE A 27 0.45 4.68 2.09
CA PHE A 27 -0.22 4.38 0.84
C PHE A 27 -1.71 4.46 1.07
N ARG A 28 -2.38 5.30 0.28
CA ARG A 28 -3.83 5.42 0.29
C ARG A 28 -4.40 4.64 -0.89
N ILE A 29 -5.24 3.67 -0.61
CA ILE A 29 -5.88 2.79 -1.57
C ILE A 29 -7.36 3.15 -1.67
N ILE A 30 -7.78 3.53 -2.86
CA ILE A 30 -9.16 3.82 -3.22
C ILE A 30 -9.66 2.66 -4.08
N PHE A 31 -10.48 1.80 -3.48
CA PHE A 31 -11.11 0.70 -4.21
C PHE A 31 -12.20 1.22 -5.14
N ASN A 32 -12.30 0.62 -6.33
CA ASN A 32 -13.41 0.92 -7.23
C ASN A 32 -14.69 0.25 -6.71
N GLY A 33 -15.67 1.06 -6.26
CA GLY A 33 -16.95 0.60 -5.70
C GLY A 33 -17.34 1.27 -4.38
N THR A 34 -18.07 0.55 -3.53
CA THR A 34 -18.61 1.05 -2.24
C THR A 34 -17.70 0.79 -1.04
N ARG A 35 -16.55 0.14 -1.24
CA ARG A 35 -15.60 -0.14 -0.15
C ARG A 35 -14.96 1.16 0.33
N LYS A 36 -14.91 1.34 1.65
CA LYS A 36 -14.20 2.48 2.25
C LYS A 36 -12.72 2.43 1.87
N PRO A 37 -12.09 3.57 1.57
CA PRO A 37 -10.66 3.64 1.32
C PRO A 37 -9.86 2.98 2.43
N LEU A 38 -8.76 2.35 2.06
CA LEU A 38 -7.82 1.75 2.99
C LEU A 38 -6.53 2.56 2.94
N THR A 39 -6.07 2.99 4.11
CA THR A 39 -4.74 3.60 4.22
C THR A 39 -3.84 2.59 4.91
N ILE A 40 -2.68 2.31 4.32
CA ILE A 40 -1.68 1.41 4.87
C ILE A 40 -0.34 2.12 5.01
N THR A 41 0.48 1.64 5.92
CA THR A 41 1.86 2.11 6.09
C THR A 41 2.76 0.94 6.40
N VAL A 42 4.05 1.09 6.14
CA VAL A 42 5.05 0.16 6.68
C VAL A 42 5.35 0.61 8.10
N ALA A 43 5.12 -0.27 9.07
CA ALA A 43 5.53 -0.06 10.45
C ALA A 43 6.77 -0.91 10.78
N GLU A 44 7.65 -0.35 11.61
CA GLU A 44 8.84 -1.03 12.11
C GLU A 44 8.64 -1.37 13.58
N LYS A 45 8.77 -2.67 13.93
CA LYS A 45 8.83 -3.08 15.33
C LYS A 45 10.27 -3.11 15.85
N PRO A 46 10.47 -2.97 17.18
CA PRO A 46 11.75 -3.30 17.81
C PRO A 46 12.22 -4.68 17.34
N GLY A 47 13.45 -4.77 16.82
CA GLY A 47 13.96 -5.97 16.14
C GLY A 47 14.00 -5.89 14.61
N ARG A 48 13.84 -4.69 14.02
CA ARG A 48 13.97 -4.42 12.56
C ARG A 48 12.99 -5.18 11.66
N LYS A 49 11.92 -5.75 12.21
CA LYS A 49 10.88 -6.42 11.41
C LYS A 49 9.91 -5.37 10.86
N LYS A 50 9.93 -5.19 9.54
CA LYS A 50 8.97 -4.37 8.79
C LYS A 50 7.71 -5.18 8.52
N TRP A 51 6.55 -4.58 8.71
CA TRP A 51 5.27 -5.17 8.37
C TRP A 51 4.31 -4.10 7.85
N TRP A 52 3.39 -4.51 6.98
CA TRP A 52 2.33 -3.66 6.49
C TRP A 52 1.24 -3.54 7.54
N THR A 53 0.72 -2.35 7.79
CA THR A 53 -0.38 -2.16 8.74
C THR A 53 -1.38 -1.11 8.24
N SER A 54 -2.62 -1.21 8.71
CA SER A 54 -3.72 -0.31 8.33
C SER A 54 -3.88 0.85 9.31
N VAL A 55 -4.30 2.00 8.79
CA VAL A 55 -4.61 3.21 9.57
C VAL A 55 -5.98 3.75 9.13
N PRO A 56 -7.02 3.77 9.99
CA PRO A 56 -7.07 3.21 11.35
C PRO A 56 -6.95 1.68 11.37
N GLN A 57 -6.58 1.16 12.53
CA GLN A 57 -6.37 -0.27 12.77
C GLN A 57 -7.69 -1.06 12.63
N GLY A 58 -7.59 -2.34 12.27
CA GLY A 58 -8.74 -3.24 12.11
C GLY A 58 -8.87 -3.88 10.72
N ARG A 59 -8.04 -3.46 9.75
CA ARG A 59 -7.97 -4.05 8.41
C ARG A 59 -6.60 -4.64 8.13
N GLN A 60 -6.05 -5.34 9.12
CA GLN A 60 -4.68 -5.85 9.07
C GLN A 60 -4.48 -6.86 7.93
N LYS A 61 -5.44 -7.77 7.75
CA LYS A 61 -5.41 -8.76 6.66
C LYS A 61 -5.36 -8.07 5.29
N GLU A 62 -6.26 -7.12 5.04
CA GLU A 62 -6.24 -6.33 3.80
C GLU A 62 -4.93 -5.57 3.64
N ALA A 63 -4.38 -5.00 4.72
CA ALA A 63 -3.13 -4.26 4.66
C ALA A 63 -1.94 -5.13 4.25
N GLU A 64 -1.87 -6.37 4.73
CA GLU A 64 -0.81 -7.30 4.34
C GLU A 64 -0.95 -7.76 2.88
N GLU A 65 -2.16 -8.09 2.46
CA GLU A 65 -2.42 -8.53 1.09
C GLU A 65 -2.16 -7.39 0.08
N VAL A 66 -2.78 -6.23 0.31
CA VAL A 66 -2.62 -5.04 -0.55
C VAL A 66 -1.19 -4.50 -0.48
N GLY A 67 -0.57 -4.49 0.70
CA GLY A 67 0.80 -4.05 0.89
C GLY A 67 1.80 -4.89 0.10
N ARG A 68 1.59 -6.21 0.01
CA ARG A 68 2.39 -7.09 -0.84
C ARG A 68 2.27 -6.73 -2.32
N LEU A 69 1.05 -6.51 -2.81
CA LEU A 69 0.80 -6.10 -4.21
C LEU A 69 1.49 -4.78 -4.55
N ILE A 70 1.44 -3.81 -3.64
CA ILE A 70 2.13 -2.53 -3.78
C ILE A 70 3.64 -2.72 -3.84
N ALA A 71 4.20 -3.55 -2.95
CA ALA A 71 5.63 -3.85 -2.94
C ALA A 71 6.09 -4.50 -4.25
N ASP A 72 5.32 -5.46 -4.76
CA ASP A 72 5.60 -6.17 -6.00
C ASP A 72 5.53 -5.21 -7.20
N TYR A 73 4.52 -4.35 -7.26
CA TYR A 73 4.40 -3.31 -8.30
C TYR A 73 5.58 -2.35 -8.31
N ILE A 74 5.93 -1.78 -7.14
CA ILE A 74 7.06 -0.85 -7.02
C ILE A 74 8.38 -1.54 -7.39
N ARG A 75 8.55 -2.81 -7.01
CA ARG A 75 9.74 -3.59 -7.35
C ARG A 75 9.82 -3.87 -8.86
N ALA A 76 8.70 -4.20 -9.50
CA ALA A 76 8.63 -4.40 -10.94
C ALA A 76 8.95 -3.10 -11.70
N LYS A 77 8.30 -1.99 -11.33
CA LYS A 77 8.53 -0.66 -11.91
C LYS A 77 9.99 -0.22 -11.82
N ARG A 78 10.66 -0.49 -10.69
CA ARG A 78 12.09 -0.19 -10.54
C ARG A 78 12.99 -1.03 -11.45
N LYS A 79 12.60 -2.27 -11.75
CA LYS A 79 13.35 -3.17 -12.62
C LYS A 79 13.23 -2.79 -14.10
N GLU A 80 12.10 -2.22 -14.50
CA GLU A 80 11.88 -1.74 -15.89
C GLU A 80 12.57 -0.39 -16.18
N GLN A 81 12.96 0.36 -15.15
CA GLN A 81 13.67 1.64 -15.28
C GLN A 81 15.20 1.50 -15.19
N GLN A 82 15.73 0.27 -15.19
CA GLN A 82 17.16 -0.03 -15.09
C GLN A 82 17.61 -0.83 -16.31
#